data_AF-A0A7S3TEB9-F1
#
_entry.id   AF-A0A7S3TEB9-F1
#
_cell.length_a   1.000
_cell.length_b   1.000
_cell.length_c   1.000
_cell.angle_alpha   90.00
_cell.angle_beta   90.00
_cell.angle_gamma   90.00
#
_symmetry.space_group_name_H-M   'P 1'
#
loop_
_entity.id
_entity.type
_entity.pdbx_description
1 polymer ?
#
loop_
_entity_poly.entity_id
_entity_poly.type
_entity_poly.pdbx_seq_one_letter_code
_entity_poly.pdbx_strand_id
1 'polypeptide(L)'
;GNGGGGGGAPMMTARGGRKGGGKMTTLSERLRAGIGQVSGSGGKATEGLMATLQVTTLHYIRCVKPNDGMAAFGFEQARVLRQLQYSGVLEMVRIRRSGFPNRMPFAEFETKFGALLLGLEAARKKKEEESIELTKNDRAKSKMRSSLDGRTMSLRRGSGAAKALAAKIGIGGAAAKSEANQAQAELEAQSALGRGDCLLILRQANLHEYRHYQFGKTLVFLRNGVEAMLNNAVSSRMKAVLWFQKLARGRVARAAFATRQEELLAVRAAAEAARAKRAAASA
;
A
#
# COMPACT_ATOMS: atom_id res chain seq x y z
N GLY A 1 -16.99 -3.45 48.86
CA GLY A 1 -15.67 -3.05 49.36
C GLY A 1 -14.98 -2.24 48.30
N ASN A 2 -14.63 -1.01 48.64
CA ASN A 2 -14.12 0.07 47.81
C ASN A 2 -12.62 -0.11 47.46
N GLY A 3 -12.13 0.59 46.43
CA GLY A 3 -10.69 0.82 46.13
C GLY A 3 -10.31 0.46 44.68
N GLY A 4 -9.94 1.37 43.77
CA GLY A 4 -9.41 2.73 43.90
C GLY A 4 -7.88 2.72 43.93
N GLY A 5 -7.21 2.98 42.79
CA GLY A 5 -5.75 3.07 42.72
C GLY A 5 -5.26 3.54 41.36
N GLY A 6 -5.11 4.87 41.21
CA GLY A 6 -4.60 5.53 40.01
C GLY A 6 -3.07 5.51 39.94
N GLY A 7 -2.54 5.33 38.72
CA GLY A 7 -1.12 5.49 38.40
C GLY A 7 -0.85 6.92 37.92
N GLY A 8 -0.15 7.69 38.74
CA GLY A 8 0.47 8.95 38.34
C GLY A 8 1.84 8.68 37.70
N ALA A 9 2.11 9.34 36.56
CA ALA A 9 3.43 9.44 35.97
C ALA A 9 3.96 10.88 36.10
N PRO A 10 5.27 11.07 36.29
CA PRO A 10 5.81 12.31 36.80
C PRO A 10 6.04 13.40 35.75
N MET A 11 5.97 14.60 36.29
CA MET A 11 6.23 15.93 35.77
C MET A 11 7.68 16.06 35.25
N MET A 12 7.86 16.49 34.01
CA MET A 12 9.12 17.10 33.54
C MET A 12 8.89 18.58 33.27
N THR A 13 9.69 19.40 33.96
CA THR A 13 9.67 20.86 33.95
C THR A 13 10.42 21.43 32.74
N ALA A 14 10.00 22.64 32.39
CA ALA A 14 10.31 23.38 31.17
C ALA A 14 11.71 24.00 31.10
N ARG A 15 12.20 24.27 29.88
CA ARG A 15 12.72 25.59 29.47
C ARG A 15 13.00 25.67 27.97
N GLY A 16 12.51 26.72 27.31
CA GLY A 16 12.86 27.06 25.92
C GLY A 16 11.83 28.00 25.27
N GLY A 17 11.85 29.27 25.65
CA GLY A 17 10.94 30.28 25.11
C GLY A 17 11.24 30.65 23.66
N ARG A 18 10.18 30.88 22.88
CA ARG A 18 10.24 31.67 21.63
C ARG A 18 8.89 32.36 21.42
N LYS A 19 8.92 33.70 21.49
CA LYS A 19 7.79 34.61 21.19
C LYS A 19 7.50 34.57 19.68
N GLY A 20 6.22 34.52 19.30
CA GLY A 20 5.77 34.69 17.92
C GLY A 20 4.25 34.59 17.83
N GLY A 21 3.59 35.68 17.43
CA GLY A 21 2.14 35.89 17.57
C GLY A 21 1.24 35.04 16.66
N GLY A 22 -0.02 34.96 17.08
CA GLY A 22 -1.13 34.35 16.35
C GLY A 22 -1.98 33.46 17.26
N LYS A 23 -2.94 34.03 18.00
CA LYS A 23 -3.95 33.22 18.69
C LYS A 23 -4.79 32.51 17.64
N MET A 24 -4.49 31.24 17.39
CA MET A 24 -5.32 30.36 16.57
C MET A 24 -6.56 30.01 17.40
N THR A 25 -7.60 30.84 17.27
CA THR A 25 -8.90 30.59 17.90
C THR A 25 -9.42 29.24 17.43
N THR A 26 -9.86 28.41 18.38
CA THR A 26 -10.39 27.08 18.06
C THR A 26 -11.68 27.20 17.24
N LEU A 27 -11.97 26.23 16.37
CA LEU A 27 -13.18 26.19 15.54
C LEU A 27 -14.46 26.30 16.40
N SER A 28 -14.39 25.78 17.63
CA SER A 28 -15.40 25.91 18.69
C SER A 28 -15.65 27.34 19.19
N GLU A 29 -14.64 28.21 19.23
CA GLU A 29 -14.82 29.62 19.63
C GLU A 29 -15.47 30.45 18.54
N ARG A 30 -15.15 30.17 17.26
CA ARG A 30 -15.76 30.86 16.11
C ARG A 30 -17.24 30.51 15.94
N LEU A 31 -17.63 29.27 16.22
CA LEU A 31 -19.03 28.86 16.19
C LEU A 31 -19.87 29.48 17.34
N ARG A 32 -19.26 29.74 18.51
CA ARG A 32 -19.99 30.28 19.68
C ARG A 32 -20.44 31.73 19.49
N ALA A 33 -19.73 32.52 18.68
CA ALA A 33 -20.06 33.92 18.42
C ALA A 33 -21.27 34.14 17.48
N GLY A 34 -21.76 33.08 16.82
CA GLY A 34 -22.79 33.19 15.77
C GLY A 34 -24.22 32.84 16.19
N ILE A 35 -24.48 32.48 17.45
CA ILE A 35 -25.81 32.01 17.89
C ILE A 35 -26.66 33.21 18.34
N GLY A 36 -27.09 34.03 17.38
CA GLY A 36 -28.06 35.11 17.58
C GLY A 36 -29.20 35.04 16.58
N GLN A 37 -30.42 34.87 17.08
CA GLN A 37 -31.74 34.81 16.41
C GLN A 37 -31.98 33.68 15.40
N VAL A 38 -33.06 32.90 15.60
CA VAL A 38 -33.32 31.61 14.94
C VAL A 38 -34.16 31.70 13.66
N SER A 39 -34.83 32.82 13.37
CA SER A 39 -35.86 32.84 12.31
C SER A 39 -35.46 33.51 10.97
N GLY A 40 -34.30 34.17 10.88
CA GLY A 40 -33.85 34.86 9.64
C GLY A 40 -32.35 34.77 9.34
N SER A 41 -31.60 34.04 10.15
CA SER A 41 -30.12 33.94 10.11
C SER A 41 -29.62 32.63 9.48
N GLY A 42 -30.51 31.66 9.21
CA GLY A 42 -30.14 30.32 8.76
C GLY A 42 -29.29 30.32 7.49
N GLY A 43 -29.64 31.14 6.49
CA GLY A 43 -28.87 31.27 5.25
C GLY A 43 -27.44 31.74 5.49
N LYS A 44 -27.27 32.84 6.24
CA LYS A 44 -25.95 33.43 6.51
C LYS A 44 -25.04 32.51 7.34
N ALA A 45 -25.61 31.79 8.31
CA ALA A 45 -24.86 30.81 9.10
C ALA A 45 -24.39 29.62 8.24
N THR A 46 -25.23 29.14 7.30
CA THR A 46 -24.85 28.06 6.38
C THR A 46 -23.84 28.51 5.33
N GLU A 47 -23.94 29.73 4.80
CA GLU A 47 -23.01 30.30 3.84
C GLU A 47 -21.61 30.48 4.44
N GLY A 48 -21.51 31.03 5.66
CA GLY A 48 -20.24 31.18 6.37
C GLY A 48 -19.58 29.83 6.70
N LEU A 49 -20.39 28.82 7.03
CA LEU A 49 -19.90 27.46 7.22
C LEU A 49 -19.35 26.87 5.91
N MET A 50 -20.09 26.97 4.80
CA MET A 50 -19.65 26.44 3.52
C MET A 50 -18.37 27.11 3.01
N ALA A 51 -18.23 28.43 3.17
CA ALA A 51 -17.01 29.14 2.82
C ALA A 51 -15.79 28.62 3.60
N THR A 52 -15.97 28.30 4.88
CA THR A 52 -14.91 27.72 5.71
C THR A 52 -14.58 26.28 5.28
N LEU A 53 -15.59 25.47 4.94
CA LEU A 53 -15.38 24.10 4.48
C LEU A 53 -14.64 24.05 3.13
N GLN A 54 -14.87 25.01 2.24
CA GLN A 54 -14.22 25.07 0.92
C GLN A 54 -12.71 25.31 0.98
N VAL A 55 -12.22 26.01 2.01
CA VAL A 55 -10.78 26.29 2.18
C VAL A 55 -10.05 25.28 3.06
N THR A 56 -10.75 24.28 3.59
CA THR A 56 -10.18 23.27 4.49
C THR A 56 -10.07 21.90 3.81
N THR A 57 -9.15 21.07 4.30
CA THR A 57 -9.06 19.67 3.90
C THR A 57 -10.15 18.87 4.61
N LEU A 58 -11.12 18.38 3.86
CA LEU A 58 -12.29 17.69 4.42
C LEU A 58 -12.07 16.18 4.56
N HIS A 59 -12.48 15.65 5.70
CA HIS A 59 -12.59 14.23 5.97
C HIS A 59 -14.05 13.87 6.24
N TYR A 60 -14.60 12.92 5.48
CA TYR A 60 -16.01 12.54 5.58
C TYR A 60 -16.17 11.24 6.38
N ILE A 61 -17.01 11.27 7.41
CA ILE A 61 -17.45 10.09 8.16
C ILE A 61 -18.93 9.86 7.85
N ARG A 62 -19.29 8.63 7.45
CA ARG A 62 -20.67 8.24 7.15
C ARG A 62 -21.12 7.19 8.17
N CYS A 63 -22.10 7.52 8.99
CA CYS A 63 -22.68 6.60 9.96
C CYS A 63 -23.80 5.77 9.33
N VAL A 64 -23.89 4.47 9.64
CA VAL A 64 -24.92 3.55 9.14
C VAL A 64 -25.52 2.79 10.32
N LYS A 65 -26.84 2.80 10.45
CA LYS A 65 -27.57 2.02 11.48
C LYS A 65 -27.90 0.62 10.95
N PRO A 66 -27.36 -0.46 11.52
CA PRO A 66 -27.47 -1.82 10.96
C PRO A 66 -28.85 -2.45 11.15
N ASN A 67 -29.56 -2.12 12.23
CA ASN A 67 -30.91 -2.62 12.53
C ASN A 67 -31.66 -1.61 13.42
N ASP A 68 -32.99 -1.65 13.42
CA ASP A 68 -33.80 -0.71 14.23
C ASP A 68 -33.85 -1.02 15.72
N GLY A 69 -33.85 -2.30 16.07
CA GLY A 69 -33.93 -2.79 17.44
C GLY A 69 -32.69 -2.54 18.30
N MET A 70 -31.66 -1.86 17.76
CA MET A 70 -30.38 -1.62 18.42
C MET A 70 -29.72 -2.90 18.96
N ALA A 71 -30.02 -4.04 18.34
CA ALA A 71 -29.51 -5.34 18.74
C ALA A 71 -28.09 -5.54 18.22
N ALA A 72 -27.19 -6.04 19.07
CA ALA A 72 -25.88 -6.49 18.61
C ALA A 72 -26.04 -7.64 17.61
N PHE A 73 -25.19 -7.66 16.58
CA PHE A 73 -25.20 -8.67 15.51
C PHE A 73 -26.49 -8.76 14.66
N GLY A 74 -27.46 -7.86 14.85
CA GLY A 74 -28.62 -7.72 13.97
C GLY A 74 -28.27 -6.93 12.71
N PHE A 75 -28.63 -7.45 11.53
CA PHE A 75 -28.40 -6.77 10.26
C PHE A 75 -29.65 -6.80 9.38
N GLU A 76 -30.22 -5.63 9.12
CA GLU A 76 -31.38 -5.46 8.27
C GLU A 76 -30.96 -4.90 6.90
N GLN A 77 -30.81 -5.79 5.93
CA GLN A 77 -30.24 -5.45 4.62
C GLN A 77 -31.01 -4.34 3.89
N ALA A 78 -32.34 -4.40 3.87
CA ALA A 78 -33.17 -3.41 3.18
C ALA A 78 -32.97 -2.00 3.74
N ARG A 79 -32.81 -1.90 5.06
CA ARG A 79 -32.59 -0.62 5.72
C ARG A 79 -31.19 -0.06 5.46
N VAL A 80 -30.17 -0.90 5.54
CA VAL A 80 -28.79 -0.49 5.25
C VAL A 80 -28.67 -0.06 3.78
N LEU A 81 -29.26 -0.79 2.85
CA LEU A 81 -29.25 -0.45 1.43
C LEU A 81 -29.86 0.93 1.16
N ARG A 82 -31.04 1.20 1.75
CA ARG A 82 -31.69 2.52 1.65
C ARG A 82 -30.78 3.65 2.17
N GLN A 83 -30.16 3.47 3.34
CA GLN A 83 -29.21 4.46 3.88
C GLN A 83 -28.03 4.72 2.92
N LEU A 84 -27.49 3.67 2.29
CA LEU A 84 -26.39 3.81 1.32
C LEU A 84 -26.82 4.55 0.03
N GLN A 85 -28.09 4.42 -0.38
CA GLN A 85 -28.65 5.15 -1.51
C GLN A 85 -28.74 6.65 -1.20
N TYR A 86 -29.40 7.03 -0.10
CA TYR A 86 -29.62 8.45 0.22
C TYR A 86 -28.35 9.19 0.67
N SER A 87 -27.40 8.48 1.27
CA SER A 87 -26.10 9.06 1.67
C SER A 87 -25.12 9.27 0.50
N GLY A 88 -25.46 8.78 -0.70
CA GLY A 88 -24.64 8.90 -1.90
C GLY A 88 -23.43 7.96 -1.93
N VAL A 89 -23.33 7.00 -1.01
CA VAL A 89 -22.19 6.05 -0.97
C VAL A 89 -22.14 5.21 -2.24
N LEU A 90 -23.31 4.78 -2.77
CA LEU A 90 -23.35 4.02 -4.02
C LEU A 90 -22.85 4.83 -5.22
N GLU A 91 -23.16 6.13 -5.26
CA GLU A 91 -22.68 7.03 -6.31
C GLU A 91 -21.17 7.28 -6.19
N MET A 92 -20.67 7.45 -4.97
CA MET A 92 -19.23 7.53 -4.72
C MET A 92 -18.50 6.27 -5.19
N VAL A 93 -19.07 5.08 -4.94
CA VAL A 93 -18.52 3.82 -5.46
C VAL A 93 -18.56 3.82 -7.00
N ARG A 94 -19.64 4.30 -7.62
CA ARG A 94 -19.76 4.41 -9.08
C ARG A 94 -18.68 5.30 -9.69
N ILE A 95 -18.46 6.50 -9.13
CA ILE A 95 -17.42 7.44 -9.56
C ILE A 95 -16.02 6.82 -9.39
N ARG A 96 -15.76 6.13 -8.26
CA ARG A 96 -14.48 5.44 -8.04
C ARG A 96 -14.26 4.32 -9.05
N ARG A 97 -15.32 3.58 -9.41
CA ARG A 97 -15.28 2.47 -10.36
C ARG A 97 -15.07 2.90 -11.81
N SER A 98 -15.49 4.10 -12.21
CA SER A 98 -15.25 4.61 -13.57
C SER A 98 -13.80 5.05 -13.81
N GLY A 99 -13.09 5.40 -12.73
CA GLY A 99 -11.67 5.69 -12.72
C GLY A 99 -10.79 4.45 -12.53
N PHE A 100 -9.82 4.57 -11.62
CA PHE A 100 -8.87 3.53 -11.22
C PHE A 100 -9.02 3.24 -9.72
N PRO A 101 -9.90 2.30 -9.35
CA PRO A 101 -10.19 2.00 -7.95
C PRO A 101 -9.05 1.25 -7.26
N ASN A 102 -8.29 0.45 -8.01
CA ASN A 102 -7.18 -0.32 -7.46
C ASN A 102 -5.88 0.46 -7.67
N ARG A 103 -5.20 0.78 -6.57
CA ARG A 103 -4.01 1.64 -6.53
C ARG A 103 -2.99 0.98 -5.63
N MET A 104 -1.79 0.74 -6.16
CA MET A 104 -0.78 -0.05 -5.45
C MET A 104 0.61 0.58 -5.64
N PRO A 105 1.42 0.73 -4.59
CA PRO A 105 2.83 1.13 -4.73
C PRO A 105 3.62 0.14 -5.59
N PHE A 106 4.66 0.62 -6.27
CA PHE A 106 5.49 -0.24 -7.13
C PHE A 106 6.06 -1.46 -6.40
N ALA A 107 6.61 -1.24 -5.19
CA ALA A 107 7.17 -2.32 -4.37
C ALA A 107 6.13 -3.41 -4.02
N GLU A 108 4.90 -3.01 -3.71
CA GLU A 108 3.82 -3.96 -3.42
C GLU A 108 3.37 -4.71 -4.68
N PHE A 109 3.33 -4.00 -5.82
CA PHE A 109 2.97 -4.59 -7.10
C PHE A 109 3.98 -5.66 -7.54
N GLU A 110 5.27 -5.37 -7.43
CA GLU A 110 6.35 -6.32 -7.70
C GLU A 110 6.31 -7.52 -6.76
N THR A 111 6.10 -7.30 -5.46
CA THR A 111 6.01 -8.39 -4.49
C THR A 111 4.82 -9.31 -4.81
N LYS A 112 3.68 -8.73 -5.21
CA LYS A 112 2.45 -9.48 -5.48
C LYS A 112 2.47 -10.21 -6.82
N PHE A 113 3.01 -9.57 -7.87
CA PHE A 113 2.94 -10.07 -9.24
C PHE A 113 4.29 -10.52 -9.82
N GLY A 114 5.39 -10.40 -9.07
CA GLY A 114 6.74 -10.76 -9.49
C GLY A 114 6.90 -12.22 -9.88
N ALA A 115 6.02 -13.11 -9.42
CA ALA A 115 5.95 -14.49 -9.89
C ALA A 115 5.77 -14.61 -11.42
N LEU A 116 5.22 -13.58 -12.08
CA LEU A 116 5.12 -13.52 -13.54
C LEU A 116 6.47 -13.28 -14.22
N LEU A 117 7.45 -12.68 -13.53
CA LEU A 117 8.79 -12.39 -14.04
C LEU A 117 9.79 -13.53 -13.88
N LEU A 118 9.51 -14.53 -13.02
CA LEU A 118 10.44 -15.64 -12.71
C LEU A 118 11.01 -16.36 -13.94
N GLY A 119 10.24 -16.45 -15.03
CA GLY A 119 10.71 -17.05 -16.30
C GLY A 119 11.54 -16.10 -17.17
N LEU A 120 11.31 -14.79 -17.07
CA LEU A 120 12.03 -13.77 -17.84
C LEU A 120 13.35 -13.39 -17.19
N GLU A 121 13.41 -13.35 -15.86
CA GLU A 121 14.65 -13.08 -15.12
C GLU A 121 15.73 -14.12 -15.41
N ALA A 122 15.35 -15.40 -15.50
CA ALA A 122 16.25 -16.47 -15.91
C ALA A 122 16.80 -16.27 -17.33
N ALA A 123 15.99 -15.71 -18.25
CA ALA A 123 16.41 -15.40 -19.61
C ALA A 123 17.26 -14.12 -19.70
N ARG A 124 16.99 -13.13 -18.83
CA ARG A 124 17.76 -11.88 -18.73
C ARG A 124 19.16 -12.14 -18.20
N LYS A 125 19.31 -12.97 -17.16
CA LYS A 125 20.63 -13.39 -16.64
C LYS A 125 21.47 -14.08 -17.72
N LYS A 126 20.87 -14.97 -18.52
CA LYS A 126 21.58 -15.61 -19.64
C LYS A 126 22.10 -14.61 -20.69
N LYS A 127 21.27 -13.62 -21.07
CA LYS A 127 21.69 -12.57 -22.03
C LYS A 127 22.72 -11.60 -21.45
N GLU A 128 22.63 -11.31 -20.16
CA GLU A 128 23.59 -10.46 -19.44
C GLU A 128 24.94 -11.16 -19.29
N GLU A 129 24.95 -12.46 -18.99
CA GLU A 129 26.15 -13.31 -18.98
C GLU A 129 26.81 -13.36 -20.38
N GLU A 130 26.00 -13.55 -21.43
CA GLU A 130 26.47 -13.62 -22.83
C GLU A 130 27.04 -12.27 -23.34
N SER A 131 26.45 -11.14 -22.93
CA SER A 131 26.95 -9.81 -23.28
C SER A 131 28.20 -9.39 -22.49
N ILE A 132 28.32 -9.81 -21.23
CA ILE A 132 29.55 -9.65 -20.44
C ILE A 132 30.69 -10.48 -21.06
N GLU A 133 30.38 -11.65 -21.61
CA GLU A 133 31.36 -12.49 -22.31
C GLU A 133 31.81 -11.87 -23.64
N LEU A 134 30.89 -11.27 -24.41
CA LEU A 134 31.22 -10.53 -25.64
C LEU A 134 32.16 -9.33 -25.38
N THR A 135 31.86 -8.52 -24.36
CA THR A 135 32.68 -7.34 -24.01
C THR A 135 34.07 -7.71 -23.51
N LYS A 136 34.23 -8.85 -22.83
CA LYS A 136 35.56 -9.41 -22.49
C LYS A 136 36.35 -9.79 -23.74
N ASN A 137 35.70 -10.41 -24.72
CA ASN A 137 36.31 -10.79 -25.99
C ASN A 137 36.70 -9.57 -26.85
N ASP A 138 35.89 -8.51 -26.87
CA ASP A 138 36.22 -7.27 -27.58
C ASP A 138 37.37 -6.50 -26.91
N ARG A 139 37.43 -6.50 -25.57
CA ARG A 139 38.55 -5.91 -24.81
C ARG A 139 39.86 -6.69 -25.01
N ALA A 140 39.80 -8.01 -25.16
CA ALA A 140 40.94 -8.85 -25.51
C ALA A 140 41.43 -8.59 -26.95
N LYS A 141 40.51 -8.45 -27.92
CA LYS A 141 40.83 -8.08 -29.31
C LYS A 141 41.40 -6.66 -29.43
N SER A 142 40.90 -5.71 -28.64
CA SER A 142 41.41 -4.33 -28.59
C SER A 142 42.85 -4.28 -28.04
N LYS A 143 43.18 -5.07 -27.00
CA LYS A 143 44.55 -5.19 -26.48
C LYS A 143 45.52 -5.76 -27.52
N MET A 144 45.10 -6.76 -28.29
CA MET A 144 45.89 -7.31 -29.41
C MET A 144 46.13 -6.27 -30.51
N ARG A 145 45.12 -5.46 -30.86
CA ARG A 145 45.25 -4.36 -31.84
C ARG A 145 46.19 -3.24 -31.37
N SER A 146 46.12 -2.82 -30.11
CA SER A 146 47.04 -1.81 -29.57
C SER A 146 48.50 -2.27 -29.48
N SER A 147 48.74 -3.59 -29.52
CA SER A 147 50.11 -4.14 -29.57
C SER A 147 50.74 -4.03 -30.97
N LEU A 148 49.93 -3.85 -32.02
CA LEU A 148 50.39 -3.65 -33.40
C LEU A 148 50.58 -2.16 -33.75
N ASP A 149 49.87 -1.25 -33.08
CA ASP A 149 49.95 0.21 -33.31
C ASP A 149 51.01 0.95 -32.46
N GLY A 150 51.74 0.25 -31.59
CA GLY A 150 52.77 0.82 -30.69
C GLY A 150 54.04 1.37 -31.36
N ARG A 151 54.05 1.62 -32.68
CA ARG A 151 55.23 2.12 -33.42
C ARG A 151 55.16 3.59 -33.85
N THR A 152 54.17 4.37 -33.43
CA THR A 152 54.10 5.83 -33.71
C THR A 152 54.13 6.68 -32.43
N MET A 153 55.16 7.50 -32.32
CA MET A 153 55.48 8.40 -31.20
C MET A 153 54.81 9.78 -31.30
N SER A 154 54.51 10.33 -30.11
CA SER A 154 54.67 11.75 -29.70
C SER A 154 53.46 12.71 -29.65
N LEU A 155 53.51 13.52 -28.58
CA LEU A 155 52.99 14.89 -28.36
C LEU A 155 51.48 15.13 -28.23
N ARG A 156 51.03 15.43 -26.99
CA ARG A 156 50.48 16.76 -26.66
C ARG A 156 50.33 17.06 -25.16
N ARG A 157 50.68 18.31 -24.85
CA ARG A 157 50.66 19.02 -23.56
C ARG A 157 49.23 19.37 -23.11
N GLY A 158 49.00 19.25 -21.79
CA GLY A 158 48.50 20.32 -20.91
C GLY A 158 47.02 20.75 -20.97
N SER A 159 46.29 20.47 -19.89
CA SER A 159 45.12 21.29 -19.46
C SER A 159 44.82 21.09 -17.96
N GLY A 160 45.69 21.62 -17.09
CA GLY A 160 45.54 21.56 -15.63
C GLY A 160 44.91 22.81 -14.98
N ALA A 161 44.37 23.74 -15.76
CA ALA A 161 43.96 25.06 -15.25
C ALA A 161 42.45 25.23 -15.00
N ALA A 162 41.59 24.32 -15.46
CA ALA A 162 40.13 24.48 -15.34
C ALA A 162 39.55 24.05 -13.98
N LYS A 163 40.31 23.32 -13.14
CA LYS A 163 39.79 22.73 -11.89
C LYS A 163 39.99 23.59 -10.64
N ALA A 164 40.81 24.64 -10.72
CA ALA A 164 41.20 25.45 -9.55
C ALA A 164 40.33 26.71 -9.33
N LEU A 165 39.54 27.15 -10.33
CA LEU A 165 38.74 28.38 -10.22
C LEU A 165 37.34 28.17 -9.62
N ALA A 166 36.81 26.94 -9.64
CA ALA A 166 35.47 26.64 -9.14
C ALA A 166 35.34 26.60 -7.60
N ALA A 167 36.45 26.59 -6.86
CA ALA A 167 36.47 26.45 -5.40
C ALA A 167 36.41 27.77 -4.61
N LYS A 168 36.33 28.93 -5.27
CA LYS A 168 36.53 30.25 -4.63
C LYS A 168 35.28 31.13 -4.46
N ILE A 169 34.10 30.65 -4.86
CA ILE A 169 32.83 31.38 -4.67
C ILE A 169 32.03 30.68 -3.57
N GLY A 170 32.20 31.16 -2.34
CA GLY A 170 31.45 30.68 -1.18
C GLY A 170 29.96 31.03 -1.29
N ILE A 171 29.14 30.05 -1.67
CA ILE A 171 27.69 30.09 -1.48
C ILE A 171 27.35 29.12 -0.35
N GLY A 172 27.53 29.60 0.89
CA GLY A 172 27.06 28.93 2.09
C GLY A 172 25.54 29.12 2.22
N GLY A 173 24.77 28.09 1.90
CA GLY A 173 23.31 28.11 2.06
C GLY A 173 22.54 26.94 1.43
N ALA A 174 23.21 25.98 0.78
CA ALA A 174 22.57 24.91 0.02
C ALA A 174 22.52 23.53 0.72
N ALA A 175 23.01 23.39 1.96
CA ALA A 175 23.16 22.07 2.59
C ALA A 175 21.84 21.45 3.10
N ALA A 176 20.84 22.26 3.50
CA ALA A 176 19.57 21.72 4.01
C ALA A 176 18.52 21.43 2.91
N LYS A 177 18.67 22.04 1.73
CA LYS A 177 17.84 21.72 0.55
C LYS A 177 18.41 20.56 -0.27
N SER A 178 19.71 20.25 -0.14
CA SER A 178 20.32 19.13 -0.85
C SER A 178 19.87 17.78 -0.31
N GLU A 179 19.62 17.64 1.00
CA GLU A 179 19.16 16.37 1.58
C GLU A 179 17.72 16.04 1.17
N ALA A 180 16.81 17.02 1.17
CA ALA A 180 15.45 16.83 0.67
C ALA A 180 15.41 16.55 -0.84
N ASN A 181 16.25 17.24 -1.62
CA ASN A 181 16.36 17.00 -3.06
C ASN A 181 17.09 15.68 -3.39
N GLN A 182 18.04 15.23 -2.57
CA GLN A 182 18.66 13.91 -2.68
C GLN A 182 17.68 12.80 -2.30
N ALA A 183 16.94 12.93 -1.20
CA ALA A 183 15.90 11.98 -0.83
C ALA A 183 14.79 11.90 -1.89
N GLN A 184 14.41 13.03 -2.50
CA GLN A 184 13.48 13.04 -3.64
C GLN A 184 14.09 12.42 -4.90
N ALA A 185 15.37 12.68 -5.22
CA ALA A 185 16.04 12.07 -6.35
C ALA A 185 16.25 10.55 -6.17
N GLU A 186 16.54 10.10 -4.96
CA GLU A 186 16.65 8.68 -4.60
C GLU A 186 15.29 7.97 -4.67
N LEU A 187 14.23 8.60 -4.15
CA LEU A 187 12.85 8.10 -4.28
C LEU A 187 12.42 8.09 -5.75
N GLU A 188 12.79 9.09 -6.54
CA GLU A 188 12.53 9.15 -7.98
C GLU A 188 13.31 8.07 -8.74
N ALA A 189 14.57 7.81 -8.39
CA ALA A 189 15.39 6.74 -8.95
C ALA A 189 14.86 5.34 -8.58
N GLN A 190 14.48 5.12 -7.32
CA GLN A 190 13.81 3.89 -6.87
C GLN A 190 12.46 3.69 -7.57
N SER A 191 11.69 4.77 -7.74
CA SER A 191 10.42 4.72 -8.49
C SER A 191 10.62 4.51 -9.99
N ALA A 192 11.78 4.87 -10.55
CA ALA A 192 12.12 4.64 -11.96
C ALA A 192 12.53 3.19 -12.21
N LEU A 193 13.28 2.59 -11.27
CA LEU A 193 13.62 1.17 -11.30
C LEU A 193 12.36 0.31 -11.22
N GLY A 194 11.50 0.57 -10.22
CA GLY A 194 10.27 -0.21 -10.05
C GLY A 194 9.23 -0.02 -11.15
N ARG A 195 9.22 1.15 -11.82
CA ARG A 195 8.39 1.37 -13.01
C ARG A 195 8.74 0.42 -14.16
N GLY A 196 10.02 0.09 -14.34
CA GLY A 196 10.48 -0.83 -15.38
C GLY A 196 9.99 -2.26 -15.17
N ASP A 197 10.15 -2.77 -13.95
CA ASP A 197 9.74 -4.14 -13.61
C ASP A 197 8.22 -4.29 -13.60
N CYS A 198 7.50 -3.29 -13.07
CA CYS A 198 6.04 -3.23 -13.16
C CYS A 198 5.55 -3.25 -14.62
N LEU A 199 6.21 -2.55 -15.54
CA LEU A 199 5.87 -2.55 -16.97
C LEU A 199 6.09 -3.94 -17.60
N LEU A 200 7.19 -4.62 -17.25
CA LEU A 200 7.47 -5.97 -17.73
C LEU A 200 6.42 -6.98 -17.26
N ILE A 201 5.97 -6.88 -16.00
CA ILE A 201 4.88 -7.70 -15.45
C ILE A 201 3.60 -7.51 -16.27
N LEU A 202 3.20 -6.25 -16.50
CA LEU A 202 1.98 -5.94 -17.24
C LEU A 202 2.05 -6.43 -18.69
N ARG A 203 3.21 -6.31 -19.32
CA ARG A 203 3.48 -6.85 -20.67
C ARG A 203 3.38 -8.37 -20.70
N GLN A 204 3.93 -9.05 -19.69
CA GLN A 204 3.85 -10.51 -19.59
C GLN A 204 2.41 -11.02 -19.38
N ALA A 205 1.55 -10.18 -18.81
CA ALA A 205 0.11 -10.42 -18.68
C ALA A 205 -0.71 -10.01 -19.93
N ASN A 206 -0.04 -9.65 -21.04
CA ASN A 206 -0.66 -9.22 -22.30
C ASN A 206 -1.52 -7.94 -22.16
N LEU A 207 -1.23 -7.09 -21.17
CA LEU A 207 -1.89 -5.80 -20.98
C LEU A 207 -1.10 -4.73 -21.74
N HIS A 208 -1.38 -4.59 -23.04
CA HIS A 208 -0.69 -3.64 -23.91
C HIS A 208 -1.38 -2.27 -24.01
N GLU A 209 -2.62 -2.16 -23.54
CA GLU A 209 -3.44 -0.98 -23.78
C GLU A 209 -3.49 -0.04 -22.55
N TYR A 210 -3.22 1.25 -22.78
CA TYR A 210 -3.32 2.34 -21.79
C TYR A 210 -4.74 2.49 -21.18
N ARG A 211 -5.73 1.80 -21.75
CA ARG A 211 -7.11 1.79 -21.26
C ARG A 211 -7.27 1.00 -19.96
N HIS A 212 -6.32 0.13 -19.62
CA HIS A 212 -6.40 -0.79 -18.48
C HIS A 212 -5.62 -0.33 -17.25
N TYR A 213 -4.54 0.43 -17.43
CA TYR A 213 -3.70 0.88 -16.32
C TYR A 213 -3.07 2.24 -16.59
N GLN A 214 -2.64 2.92 -15.53
CA GLN A 214 -1.84 4.14 -15.59
C GLN A 214 -0.73 4.09 -14.54
N PHE A 215 0.41 4.72 -14.85
CA PHE A 215 1.50 4.90 -13.91
C PHE A 215 1.47 6.31 -13.31
N GLY A 216 1.46 6.40 -11.99
CA GLY A 216 1.76 7.64 -11.27
C GLY A 216 3.24 7.76 -10.93
N LYS A 217 3.56 8.70 -10.04
CA LYS A 217 4.92 8.89 -9.53
C LYS A 217 5.39 7.74 -8.64
N THR A 218 4.47 7.19 -7.83
CA THR A 218 4.77 6.14 -6.82
C THR A 218 3.83 4.94 -6.87
N LEU A 219 2.73 5.03 -7.63
CA LEU A 219 1.65 4.05 -7.64
C LEU A 219 1.33 3.58 -9.06
N VAL A 220 0.96 2.31 -9.17
CA VAL A 220 0.24 1.72 -10.31
C VAL A 220 -1.25 1.89 -10.09
N PHE A 221 -1.94 2.43 -11.08
CA PHE A 221 -3.39 2.60 -11.11
C PHE A 221 -3.99 1.55 -12.05
N LEU A 222 -4.86 0.68 -11.54
CA LEU A 222 -5.48 -0.39 -12.31
C LEU A 222 -6.99 -0.16 -12.42
N ARG A 223 -7.53 -0.40 -13.61
CA ARG A 223 -8.98 -0.43 -13.80
C ARG A 223 -9.59 -1.66 -13.13
N ASN A 224 -10.91 -1.59 -12.91
CA ASN A 224 -11.68 -2.73 -12.45
C ASN A 224 -11.43 -3.99 -13.29
N GLY A 225 -11.28 -5.13 -12.63
CA GLY A 225 -11.07 -6.43 -13.26
C GLY A 225 -9.61 -6.73 -13.64
N VAL A 226 -8.76 -5.71 -13.84
CA VAL A 226 -7.36 -5.91 -14.25
C VAL A 226 -6.55 -6.63 -13.18
N GLU A 227 -6.74 -6.27 -11.91
CA GLU A 227 -6.08 -6.96 -10.79
C GLU A 227 -6.47 -8.44 -10.73
N ALA A 228 -7.75 -8.77 -10.99
CA ALA A 228 -8.21 -10.16 -11.02
C ALA A 228 -7.57 -10.94 -12.18
N MET A 229 -7.42 -10.32 -13.35
CA MET A 229 -6.69 -10.92 -14.48
C MET A 229 -5.23 -11.21 -14.12
N LEU A 230 -4.54 -10.28 -13.47
CA LEU A 230 -3.16 -10.48 -12.99
C LEU A 230 -3.06 -11.60 -11.96
N ASN A 231 -3.97 -11.64 -10.97
CA ASN A 231 -4.02 -12.71 -9.97
C ASN A 231 -4.25 -14.09 -10.61
N ASN A 232 -5.10 -14.17 -11.64
CA ASN A 232 -5.33 -15.41 -12.39
C ASN A 232 -4.09 -15.83 -13.19
N ALA A 233 -3.35 -14.88 -13.78
CA ALA A 233 -2.10 -15.15 -14.46
C ALA A 233 -1.02 -15.68 -13.49
N VAL A 234 -0.89 -15.06 -12.31
CA VAL A 234 0.00 -15.54 -11.25
C VAL A 234 -0.39 -16.95 -10.81
N SER A 235 -1.68 -17.17 -10.52
CA SER A 235 -2.21 -18.47 -10.12
C SER A 235 -1.95 -19.55 -11.17
N SER A 236 -2.01 -19.17 -12.44
CA SER A 236 -1.71 -20.08 -13.56
C SER A 236 -0.24 -20.48 -13.64
N ARG A 237 0.68 -19.59 -13.26
CA ARG A 237 2.12 -19.90 -13.15
C ARG A 237 2.43 -20.73 -11.91
N MET A 238 1.72 -20.49 -10.80
CA MET A 238 1.96 -21.14 -9.51
C MET A 238 1.11 -22.39 -9.27
N LYS A 239 0.58 -23.04 -10.32
CA LYS A 239 -0.30 -24.23 -10.21
C LYS A 239 0.29 -25.34 -9.34
N ALA A 240 1.59 -25.61 -9.46
CA ALA A 240 2.28 -26.62 -8.66
C ALA A 240 2.23 -26.27 -7.15
N VAL A 241 2.55 -25.02 -6.80
CA VAL A 241 2.49 -24.55 -5.40
C VAL A 241 1.05 -24.63 -4.87
N LEU A 242 0.07 -24.20 -5.66
CA LEU A 242 -1.34 -24.28 -5.27
C LEU A 242 -1.81 -25.73 -5.05
N TRP A 243 -1.33 -26.67 -5.86
CA TRP A 243 -1.59 -28.09 -5.69
C TRP A 243 -1.00 -28.63 -4.37
N PHE A 244 0.26 -28.31 -4.06
CA PHE A 244 0.88 -28.66 -2.79
C PHE A 244 0.14 -28.08 -1.59
N GLN A 245 -0.23 -26.79 -1.65
CA GLN A 245 -0.99 -26.15 -0.59
C GLN A 245 -2.36 -26.82 -0.39
N LYS A 246 -3.04 -27.21 -1.48
CA LYS A 246 -4.32 -27.94 -1.41
C LYS A 246 -4.15 -29.26 -0.66
N LEU A 247 -3.11 -30.03 -0.96
CA LEU A 247 -2.82 -31.29 -0.28
C LEU A 247 -2.49 -31.09 1.20
N ALA A 248 -1.66 -30.09 1.52
CA ALA A 248 -1.29 -29.77 2.89
C ALA A 248 -2.52 -29.37 3.72
N ARG A 249 -3.34 -28.44 3.22
CA ARG A 249 -4.61 -28.05 3.87
C ARG A 249 -5.54 -29.25 4.05
N GLY A 250 -5.61 -30.14 3.06
CA GLY A 250 -6.39 -31.37 3.15
C GLY A 250 -5.88 -32.34 4.23
N ARG A 251 -4.57 -32.46 4.42
CA ARG A 251 -3.98 -33.26 5.51
C ARG A 251 -4.33 -32.69 6.89
N VAL A 252 -4.14 -31.38 7.07
CA VAL A 252 -4.46 -30.71 8.34
C VAL A 252 -5.95 -30.83 8.67
N ALA A 253 -6.83 -30.62 7.68
CA ALA A 253 -8.27 -30.75 7.87
C ALA A 253 -8.68 -32.18 8.26
N ARG A 254 -8.08 -33.21 7.65
CA ARG A 254 -8.35 -34.61 8.00
C ARG A 254 -7.86 -34.98 9.39
N ALA A 255 -6.68 -34.51 9.80
CA ALA A 255 -6.18 -34.71 11.16
C ALA A 255 -7.14 -34.07 12.19
N ALA A 256 -7.53 -32.82 11.96
CA ALA A 256 -8.49 -32.13 12.84
C ALA A 256 -9.86 -32.81 12.87
N PHE A 257 -10.32 -33.37 11.74
CA PHE A 257 -11.56 -34.13 11.68
C PHE A 257 -11.48 -35.44 12.49
N ALA A 258 -10.37 -36.17 12.39
CA ALA A 258 -10.17 -37.40 13.17
C ALA A 258 -10.25 -37.14 14.68
N THR A 259 -9.58 -36.09 15.17
CA THR A 259 -9.66 -35.68 16.58
C THR A 259 -11.09 -35.35 17.00
N ARG A 260 -11.82 -34.56 16.20
CA ARG A 260 -13.23 -34.23 16.49
C ARG A 260 -14.14 -35.46 16.45
N GLN A 261 -13.83 -36.45 15.61
CA GLN A 261 -14.60 -37.68 15.51
C GLN A 261 -14.40 -38.55 16.75
N GLU A 262 -13.17 -38.66 17.26
CA GLU A 262 -12.86 -39.33 18.53
C GLU A 262 -13.61 -38.67 19.71
N GLU A 263 -13.57 -37.34 19.80
CA GLU A 263 -14.32 -36.58 20.81
C GLU A 263 -15.83 -36.84 20.73
N LEU A 264 -16.41 -36.83 19.52
CA LEU A 264 -17.84 -37.11 19.31
C LEU A 264 -18.24 -38.53 19.69
N LEU A 265 -17.40 -39.52 19.36
CA LEU A 265 -17.64 -40.92 19.72
C LEU A 265 -17.60 -41.11 21.24
N ALA A 266 -16.65 -40.46 21.92
CA ALA A 266 -16.58 -40.49 23.38
C ALA A 266 -17.85 -39.90 24.03
N VAL A 267 -18.35 -38.77 23.52
CA VAL A 267 -19.60 -38.16 24.01
C VAL A 267 -20.80 -39.07 23.76
N ARG A 268 -20.89 -39.72 22.60
CA ARG A 268 -21.97 -40.66 22.28
C ARG A 268 -21.96 -41.88 23.19
N ALA A 269 -20.79 -42.50 23.39
CA ALA A 269 -20.62 -43.64 24.28
C ALA A 269 -21.02 -43.28 25.73
N ALA A 270 -20.60 -42.11 26.22
CA ALA A 270 -21.00 -41.63 27.54
C ALA A 270 -22.52 -41.40 27.65
N ALA A 271 -23.15 -40.84 26.61
CA ALA A 271 -24.60 -40.63 26.57
C ALA A 271 -25.39 -41.96 26.55
N GLU A 272 -24.93 -42.95 25.79
CA GLU A 272 -25.52 -44.30 25.76
C GLU A 272 -25.39 -45.02 27.10
N ALA A 273 -24.21 -44.97 27.72
CA ALA A 273 -24.00 -45.52 29.06
C ALA A 273 -24.90 -44.85 30.11
N ALA A 274 -25.08 -43.53 30.03
CA ALA A 274 -25.99 -42.80 30.92
C ALA A 274 -27.47 -43.19 30.71
N ARG A 275 -27.89 -43.41 29.45
CA ARG A 275 -29.24 -43.92 29.14
C ARG A 275 -29.47 -45.32 29.69
N ALA A 276 -28.50 -46.23 29.53
CA ALA A 276 -28.58 -47.58 30.05
C ALA A 276 -28.70 -47.61 31.59
N LYS A 277 -27.89 -46.79 32.29
CA LYS A 277 -27.99 -46.65 33.76
C LYS A 277 -29.34 -46.13 34.21
N ARG A 278 -29.92 -45.16 33.49
CA ARG A 278 -31.27 -44.64 33.80
C ARG A 278 -32.35 -45.69 33.58
N ALA A 279 -32.27 -46.47 32.51
CA ALA A 279 -33.21 -47.55 32.23
C ALA A 279 -33.17 -48.64 33.32
N ALA A 280 -31.96 -48.99 33.80
CA ALA A 280 -31.78 -49.97 34.87
C ALA A 280 -32.27 -49.46 36.24
N ALA A 281 -32.20 -48.15 36.49
CA ALA A 281 -32.73 -47.54 37.71
C ALA A 281 -34.26 -47.37 37.69
N SER A 282 -34.91 -47.47 36.52
CA SER A 282 -36.36 -47.37 36.36
C SER A 282 -37.07 -48.72 36.27
N ALA A 283 -36.33 -49.83 36.23
CA ALA A 283 -36.83 -51.20 36.21
C ALA A 283 -36.72 -51.82 37.61
#